data_AF-A0A0C6ERY8-F1
#
_entry.id   AF-A0A0C6ERY8-F1
#
_cell.length_a   1.000
_cell.length_b   1.000
_cell.length_c   1.000
_cell.angle_alpha   90.00
_cell.angle_beta   90.00
_cell.angle_gamma   90.00
#
_symmetry.space_group_name_H-M   'P 1'
#
loop_
_entity.id
_entity.type
_entity.pdbx_description
1 polymer ?
#
loop_
_entity_poly.entity_id
_entity_poly.type
_entity_poly.pdbx_seq_one_letter_code
_entity_poly.pdbx_strand_id
1 'polypeptide(L)'
;MLQQISRSRIRKNKLQAKQKENEESNSQTTSETSNNENQSNQSQKNSQDQATTEENTNDEQQVTRDNMFDYAIAAVNEVGDADLLKFQEPEYNGSEWTINANNKSGAGANTIVVKDDGTVQIWNGPKTSMNHETKIEL
;
A
#
# COMPACT_ATOMS: atom_id res chain seq x y z
N MET A 1 -11.29 -34.03 46.79
CA MET A 1 -11.15 -33.04 45.71
C MET A 1 -9.84 -33.31 44.98
N LEU A 2 -9.89 -33.81 43.74
CA LEU A 2 -8.71 -33.90 42.87
C LEU A 2 -8.98 -33.03 41.64
N GLN A 3 -8.10 -32.06 41.39
CA GLN A 3 -8.14 -31.19 40.21
C GLN A 3 -7.63 -31.97 38.98
N GLN A 4 -8.41 -32.02 37.91
CA GLN A 4 -7.99 -32.54 36.61
C GLN A 4 -7.49 -31.38 35.73
N ILE A 5 -6.23 -31.46 35.32
CA ILE A 5 -5.51 -30.47 34.50
C ILE A 5 -5.93 -30.63 33.03
N SER A 6 -6.47 -29.57 32.43
CA SER A 6 -6.78 -29.46 31.02
C SER A 6 -5.52 -29.60 30.15
N ARG A 7 -5.46 -30.63 29.29
CA ARG A 7 -4.43 -30.76 28.24
C ARG A 7 -4.99 -30.30 26.90
N SER A 8 -4.59 -29.09 26.47
CA SER A 8 -4.77 -28.60 25.11
C SER A 8 -4.02 -29.51 24.12
N ARG A 9 -4.71 -29.98 23.07
CA ARG A 9 -4.08 -30.73 21.96
C ARG A 9 -3.82 -29.75 20.81
N ILE A 10 -2.58 -29.29 20.66
CA ILE A 10 -2.11 -28.60 19.46
C ILE A 10 -1.26 -29.59 18.66
N ARG A 11 -1.69 -29.97 17.45
CA ARG A 11 -0.79 -30.59 16.45
C ARG A 11 -1.12 -30.22 15.00
N LYS A 12 -0.32 -29.26 14.49
CA LYS A 12 0.45 -29.24 13.22
C LYS A 12 -0.30 -29.49 11.90
N ASN A 13 -0.61 -28.41 11.18
CA ASN A 13 -0.83 -28.44 9.73
C ASN A 13 0.50 -28.63 9.00
N LYS A 14 0.57 -29.65 8.14
CA LYS A 14 1.73 -30.01 7.30
C LYS A 14 1.54 -29.37 5.92
N LEU A 15 2.20 -28.23 5.67
CA LEU A 15 2.32 -27.67 4.31
C LEU A 15 3.41 -28.44 3.57
N GLN A 16 3.06 -29.07 2.44
CA GLN A 16 4.03 -29.65 1.51
C GLN A 16 4.31 -28.63 0.41
N ALA A 17 5.52 -28.07 0.39
CA ALA A 17 6.06 -27.38 -0.77
C ALA A 17 6.59 -28.43 -1.76
N LYS A 18 6.16 -28.37 -3.02
CA LYS A 18 6.84 -29.03 -4.14
C LYS A 18 7.55 -27.96 -4.96
N GLN A 19 8.87 -27.92 -4.84
CA GLN A 19 9.76 -27.38 -5.86
C GLN A 19 10.30 -28.56 -6.68
N LYS A 20 10.31 -28.43 -8.00
CA LYS A 20 11.15 -29.21 -8.92
C LYS A 20 11.32 -28.37 -10.19
N GLU A 21 12.43 -27.63 -10.27
CA GLU A 21 13.64 -27.93 -11.07
C GLU A 21 13.36 -27.92 -12.58
N ASN A 22 13.91 -26.92 -13.28
CA ASN A 22 14.25 -27.00 -14.70
C ASN A 22 15.66 -26.43 -14.85
N GLU A 23 16.64 -27.31 -15.01
CA GLU A 23 17.96 -26.99 -15.57
C GLU A 23 18.15 -27.76 -16.88
N GLU A 24 19.02 -27.17 -17.72
CA GLU A 24 19.66 -27.70 -18.94
C GLU A 24 18.83 -27.68 -20.25
N SER A 25 19.35 -27.34 -21.44
CA SER A 25 20.63 -26.78 -21.88
C SER A 25 20.55 -26.45 -23.39
N ASN A 26 21.13 -25.30 -23.77
CA ASN A 26 22.00 -24.99 -24.93
C ASN A 26 21.80 -25.60 -26.36
N SER A 27 21.70 -24.70 -27.35
CA SER A 27 22.38 -24.66 -28.68
C SER A 27 21.47 -23.98 -29.72
N GLN A 28 21.90 -23.23 -30.74
CA GLN A 28 23.13 -22.55 -31.12
C GLN A 28 22.74 -21.65 -32.33
N THR A 29 23.38 -20.48 -32.39
CA THR A 29 23.50 -19.40 -33.41
C THR A 29 23.12 -19.66 -34.88
N THR A 30 22.67 -18.59 -35.59
CA THR A 30 23.52 -17.73 -36.47
C THR A 30 22.78 -16.52 -37.08
N SER A 31 23.45 -15.35 -37.01
CA SER A 31 23.55 -14.21 -37.98
C SER A 31 22.26 -13.51 -38.45
N GLU A 32 22.13 -12.18 -38.49
CA GLU A 32 22.96 -11.22 -39.24
C GLU A 32 22.98 -9.79 -38.62
N THR A 33 24.11 -9.13 -38.83
CA THR A 33 24.41 -7.72 -38.55
C THR A 33 23.55 -6.77 -39.40
N SER A 34 23.09 -5.67 -38.81
CA SER A 34 23.01 -4.37 -39.51
C SER A 34 23.10 -3.23 -38.52
N ASN A 35 24.19 -2.46 -38.67
CA ASN A 35 24.45 -1.19 -38.01
C ASN A 35 23.37 -0.18 -38.40
N ASN A 36 22.87 0.60 -37.45
CA ASN A 36 22.68 2.01 -37.69
C ASN A 36 22.70 2.79 -36.36
N GLU A 37 23.77 3.54 -36.17
CA GLU A 37 23.81 4.64 -35.22
C GLU A 37 22.81 5.71 -35.69
N ASN A 38 21.90 6.14 -34.83
CA ASN A 38 21.41 7.51 -34.94
C ASN A 38 21.02 8.06 -33.57
N GLN A 39 21.77 9.09 -33.16
CA GLN A 39 21.38 10.01 -32.11
C GLN A 39 20.01 10.61 -32.43
N SER A 40 19.13 10.70 -31.43
CA SER A 40 18.32 11.90 -31.27
C SER A 40 17.83 11.99 -29.83
N ASN A 41 18.34 12.98 -29.11
CA ASN A 41 17.67 13.55 -27.96
C ASN A 41 16.33 14.11 -28.42
N GLN A 42 15.23 13.68 -27.82
CA GLN A 42 14.01 14.47 -27.88
C GLN A 42 13.27 14.41 -26.55
N SER A 43 13.47 15.47 -25.77
CA SER A 43 12.62 15.85 -24.65
C SER A 43 11.18 15.98 -25.14
N GLN A 44 10.28 15.13 -24.68
CA GLN A 44 8.85 15.40 -24.80
C GLN A 44 8.42 16.28 -23.64
N LYS A 45 8.46 17.59 -23.87
CA LYS A 45 7.53 18.50 -23.22
C LYS A 45 6.13 18.13 -23.71
N ASN A 46 5.27 17.67 -22.82
CA ASN A 46 3.84 17.77 -23.07
C ASN A 46 3.35 19.03 -22.35
N SER A 47 3.24 20.12 -23.10
CA SER A 47 2.47 21.29 -22.67
C SER A 47 1.00 20.90 -22.71
N GLN A 48 0.36 20.83 -21.54
CA GLN A 48 -1.08 20.90 -21.46
C GLN A 48 -1.42 22.22 -20.76
N ASP A 49 -1.59 23.26 -21.58
CA ASP A 49 -2.23 24.49 -21.15
C ASP A 49 -3.69 24.17 -20.85
N GLN A 50 -4.07 24.26 -19.58
CA GLN A 50 -5.46 24.39 -19.20
C GLN A 50 -5.56 25.52 -18.18
N ALA A 51 -5.75 26.73 -18.72
CA ALA A 51 -6.18 27.86 -17.94
C ALA A 51 -7.68 27.69 -17.65
N THR A 52 -8.00 27.39 -16.40
CA THR A 52 -9.31 27.72 -15.81
C THR A 52 -9.06 28.50 -14.54
N THR A 53 -9.51 29.74 -14.56
CA THR A 53 -9.70 30.60 -13.41
C THR A 53 -10.46 29.84 -12.33
N GLU A 54 -9.88 29.68 -11.15
CA GLU A 54 -10.66 29.31 -9.96
C GLU A 54 -10.77 30.53 -9.05
N GLU A 55 -12.03 30.89 -8.84
CA GLU A 55 -12.50 31.77 -7.79
C GLU A 55 -11.92 31.37 -6.44
N ASN A 56 -11.75 32.37 -5.60
CA ASN A 56 -11.30 32.28 -4.22
C ASN A 56 -12.28 31.40 -3.40
N THR A 57 -12.11 30.08 -3.41
CA THR A 57 -12.71 29.17 -2.43
C THR A 57 -11.77 29.07 -1.26
N ASN A 58 -12.28 29.14 -0.03
CA ASN A 58 -11.49 28.71 1.12
C ASN A 58 -11.18 27.23 0.84
N ASP A 59 -9.93 26.94 0.44
CA ASP A 59 -9.45 25.61 0.13
C ASP A 59 -9.36 24.81 1.43
N GLU A 60 -10.52 24.42 1.98
CA GLU A 60 -10.57 23.33 2.92
C GLU A 60 -9.96 22.12 2.20
N GLN A 61 -8.86 21.65 2.75
CA GLN A 61 -8.05 20.60 2.15
C GLN A 61 -8.89 19.32 2.07
N GLN A 62 -9.44 19.03 0.89
CA GLN A 62 -10.32 17.89 0.70
C GLN A 62 -9.51 16.63 0.42
N VAL A 63 -9.82 15.56 1.16
CA VAL A 63 -9.29 14.23 0.87
C VAL A 63 -9.99 13.64 -0.35
N THR A 64 -9.21 13.19 -1.32
CA THR A 64 -9.65 12.59 -2.59
C THR A 64 -8.97 11.24 -2.80
N ARG A 65 -9.42 10.50 -3.83
CA ARG A 65 -8.77 9.24 -4.24
C ARG A 65 -7.32 9.44 -4.70
N ASP A 66 -6.88 10.66 -4.96
CA ASP A 66 -5.51 10.91 -5.43
C ASP A 66 -4.55 11.18 -4.27
N ASN A 67 -5.04 11.75 -3.16
CA ASN A 67 -4.20 12.15 -2.03
C ASN A 67 -4.41 11.32 -0.75
N MET A 68 -5.45 10.48 -0.64
CA MET A 68 -5.75 9.73 0.60
C MET A 68 -4.58 8.87 1.13
N PHE A 69 -3.69 8.41 0.25
CA PHE A 69 -2.51 7.63 0.63
C PHE A 69 -1.44 8.51 1.25
N ASP A 70 -1.31 9.76 0.84
CA ASP A 70 -0.37 10.71 1.42
C ASP A 70 -0.75 11.00 2.88
N TYR A 71 -2.05 11.20 3.16
CA TYR A 71 -2.58 11.30 4.53
C TYR A 71 -2.28 10.06 5.36
N ALA A 72 -2.56 8.87 4.81
CA ALA A 72 -2.32 7.61 5.50
C ALA A 72 -0.83 7.37 5.80
N ILE A 73 0.05 7.66 4.84
CA ILE A 73 1.51 7.51 4.98
C ILE A 73 2.05 8.50 6.01
N ALA A 74 1.62 9.76 5.95
CA ALA A 74 2.02 10.79 6.91
C ALA A 74 1.66 10.36 8.34
N ALA A 75 0.41 9.99 8.60
CA ALA A 75 -0.04 9.56 9.91
C ALA A 75 0.68 8.30 10.42
N VAL A 76 0.94 7.32 9.54
CA VAL A 76 1.69 6.11 9.94
C VAL A 76 3.13 6.46 10.31
N ASN A 77 3.77 7.39 9.58
CA ASN A 77 5.13 7.82 9.85
C ASN A 77 5.28 8.65 11.15
N GLU A 78 4.18 9.18 11.71
CA GLU A 78 4.21 9.81 13.04
C GLU A 78 4.44 8.80 14.17
N VAL A 79 3.96 7.56 14.00
CA VAL A 79 3.98 6.52 15.06
C VAL A 79 4.74 5.25 14.69
N GLY A 80 5.25 5.16 13.45
CA GLY A 80 5.88 3.97 12.91
C GLY A 80 6.55 4.23 11.56
N ASP A 81 6.70 3.18 10.76
CA ASP A 81 7.30 3.24 9.43
C ASP A 81 6.31 2.68 8.41
N ALA A 82 5.77 3.57 7.57
CA ALA A 82 4.81 3.22 6.54
C ALA A 82 5.41 2.28 5.48
N ASP A 83 6.73 2.32 5.28
CA ASP A 83 7.42 1.42 4.34
C ASP A 83 7.42 -0.03 4.83
N LEU A 84 7.04 -0.31 6.08
CA LEU A 84 6.86 -1.67 6.59
C LEU A 84 5.46 -2.23 6.30
N LEU A 85 4.56 -1.46 5.70
CA LEU A 85 3.19 -1.86 5.40
C LEU A 85 2.99 -2.18 3.91
N LYS A 86 2.05 -3.09 3.64
CA LYS A 86 1.46 -3.34 2.33
C LYS A 86 0.03 -2.84 2.36
N PHE A 87 -0.19 -1.65 1.80
CA PHE A 87 -1.52 -1.09 1.65
C PHE A 87 -2.32 -1.86 0.59
N GLN A 88 -3.61 -2.04 0.85
CA GLN A 88 -4.59 -2.61 -0.07
C GLN A 88 -5.36 -1.50 -0.78
N GLU A 89 -6.21 -1.87 -1.73
CA GLU A 89 -7.07 -0.91 -2.42
C GLU A 89 -8.01 -0.21 -1.43
N PRO A 90 -8.14 1.13 -1.50
CA PRO A 90 -8.99 1.88 -0.59
C PRO A 90 -10.46 1.76 -0.96
N GLU A 91 -11.32 1.75 0.05
CA GLU A 91 -12.77 1.76 -0.10
C GLU A 91 -13.34 3.07 0.46
N TYR A 92 -14.20 3.74 -0.31
CA TYR A 92 -14.90 4.95 0.12
C TYR A 92 -16.36 4.64 0.42
N ASN A 93 -16.86 5.08 1.58
CA ASN A 93 -18.24 4.84 2.00
C ASN A 93 -19.16 6.08 1.90
N GLY A 94 -18.67 7.20 1.37
CA GLY A 94 -19.39 8.46 1.30
C GLY A 94 -18.96 9.52 2.33
N SER A 95 -18.10 9.15 3.30
CA SER A 95 -17.57 10.09 4.30
C SER A 95 -16.12 9.83 4.74
N GLU A 96 -15.61 8.62 4.49
CA GLU A 96 -14.24 8.25 4.85
C GLU A 96 -13.68 7.21 3.88
N TRP A 97 -12.37 7.27 3.70
CA TRP A 97 -11.57 6.27 3.02
C TRP A 97 -11.07 5.25 4.03
N THR A 98 -11.35 3.96 3.78
CA THR A 98 -10.81 2.85 4.57
C THR A 98 -9.73 2.15 3.76
N ILE A 99 -8.53 2.05 4.34
CA ILE A 99 -7.36 1.39 3.75
C ILE A 99 -6.95 0.26 4.68
N ASN A 100 -7.10 -0.98 4.21
CA ASN A 100 -6.55 -2.13 4.91
C ASN A 100 -5.07 -2.28 4.60
N ALA A 101 -4.26 -2.64 5.59
CA ALA A 101 -2.83 -2.82 5.42
C ALA A 101 -2.32 -4.02 6.23
N ASN A 102 -1.34 -4.73 5.68
CA ASN A 102 -0.67 -5.83 6.38
C ASN A 102 0.81 -5.51 6.55
N ASN A 103 1.42 -5.99 7.63
CA ASN A 103 2.87 -5.87 7.78
C ASN A 103 3.59 -6.65 6.68
N LYS A 104 4.64 -6.08 6.09
CA LYS A 104 5.49 -6.74 5.07
C LYS A 104 6.14 -8.01 5.62
N SER A 105 6.34 -8.10 6.93
CA SER A 105 6.82 -9.30 7.64
C SER A 105 5.84 -10.49 7.61
N GLY A 106 4.58 -10.26 7.23
CA GLY A 106 3.55 -11.30 7.07
C GLY A 106 2.69 -11.56 8.31
N ALA A 107 2.91 -10.85 9.43
CA ALA A 107 2.10 -10.99 10.64
C ALA A 107 1.53 -9.65 11.07
N GLY A 108 0.21 -9.58 11.26
CA GLY A 108 -0.51 -8.39 11.68
C GLY A 108 -1.29 -7.73 10.54
N ALA A 109 -2.48 -7.27 10.89
CA ALA A 109 -3.37 -6.50 10.03
C ALA A 109 -3.66 -5.17 10.72
N ASN A 110 -3.73 -4.12 9.92
CA ASN A 110 -4.02 -2.75 10.33
C ASN A 110 -5.13 -2.21 9.44
N THR A 111 -5.94 -1.31 9.97
CA THR A 111 -6.89 -0.53 9.18
C THR A 111 -6.60 0.94 9.41
N ILE A 112 -6.39 1.68 8.33
CA ILE A 112 -6.27 3.14 8.35
C ILE A 112 -7.59 3.72 7.84
N VAL A 113 -8.12 4.72 8.54
CA VAL A 113 -9.30 5.48 8.13
C VAL A 113 -8.87 6.92 7.91
N VAL A 114 -9.13 7.47 6.73
CA VAL A 114 -8.88 8.88 6.39
C VAL A 114 -10.23 9.55 6.17
N LYS A 115 -10.57 10.51 7.00
CA LYS A 115 -11.80 11.30 6.89
C LYS A 115 -11.61 12.44 5.90
N ASP A 116 -12.70 12.94 5.34
CA ASP A 116 -12.68 13.99 4.32
C ASP A 116 -12.00 15.30 4.77
N ASP A 117 -11.96 15.52 6.08
CA ASP A 117 -11.33 16.68 6.70
C ASP A 117 -9.81 16.52 6.88
N GLY A 118 -9.21 15.37 6.57
CA GLY A 118 -7.78 15.09 6.79
C GLY A 118 -7.45 14.47 8.15
N THR A 119 -8.46 14.16 8.98
CA THR A 119 -8.25 13.37 10.19
C THR A 119 -8.00 11.92 9.82
N VAL A 120 -6.92 11.33 10.36
CA VAL A 120 -6.52 9.95 10.12
C VAL A 120 -6.57 9.14 11.41
N GLN A 121 -7.16 7.96 11.35
CA GLN A 121 -7.20 6.99 12.45
C GLN A 121 -6.49 5.70 12.05
N ILE A 122 -5.62 5.20 12.93
CA ILE A 122 -4.91 3.93 12.74
C ILE A 122 -5.46 2.93 13.74
N TRP A 123 -5.90 1.78 13.24
CA TRP A 123 -6.51 0.70 14.00
C TRP A 123 -5.66 -0.57 13.92
N ASN A 124 -5.51 -1.25 15.05
CA ASN A 124 -4.99 -2.62 15.07
C ASN A 124 -6.13 -3.57 14.70
N GLY A 125 -5.92 -4.41 13.69
CA GLY A 125 -6.95 -5.29 13.15
C GLY A 125 -8.08 -4.55 12.41
N PRO A 126 -9.16 -5.25 12.02
CA PRO A 126 -10.27 -4.68 11.25
C PRO A 126 -11.14 -3.76 12.12
N LYS A 127 -10.69 -2.51 12.32
CA LYS A 127 -11.30 -1.50 13.21
C LYS A 127 -11.63 -2.05 14.62
N THR A 128 -10.83 -2.99 15.14
CA THR A 128 -11.09 -3.63 16.44
C THR A 128 -10.62 -2.82 17.63
N SER A 129 -9.52 -2.09 17.50
CA SER A 129 -8.98 -1.24 18.56
C SER A 129 -8.22 -0.07 17.95
N MET A 130 -8.65 1.16 18.25
CA MET A 130 -7.98 2.36 17.75
C MET A 130 -6.63 2.51 18.46
N ASN A 131 -5.57 2.60 17.67
CA ASN A 131 -4.20 2.75 18.16
C ASN A 131 -3.79 4.23 18.21
N HIS A 132 -4.15 4.98 17.18
CA HIS A 132 -3.75 6.38 17.03
C HIS A 132 -4.78 7.17 16.21
N GLU A 133 -4.88 8.47 16.48
CA GLU A 133 -5.66 9.44 15.70
C GLU A 133 -4.87 10.75 15.63
N THR A 134 -4.80 11.34 14.44
CA THR A 134 -4.07 12.58 14.18
C THR A 134 -4.73 13.37 13.06
N LYS A 135 -4.49 14.68 13.00
CA LYS A 135 -4.91 15.56 11.91
C LYS A 135 -3.71 15.81 11.03
N ILE A 136 -3.79 15.46 9.75
CA ILE A 136 -2.74 15.72 8.78
C ILE A 136 -3.15 16.91 7.91
N GLU A 137 -2.20 17.80 7.66
CA GLU A 137 -2.28 18.91 6.72
C GLU A 137 -1.12 18.73 5.71
N LEU A 138 -1.43 18.66 4.41
CA LEU A 138 -0.45 18.37 3.34
C LEU A 138 0.02 19.60 2.56
#